data_AF-A0A7Z9VLS5-F1
#
_entry.id   AF-A0A7Z9VLS5-F1
#
_cell.length_a   1.000
_cell.length_b   1.000
_cell.length_c   1.000
_cell.angle_alpha   90.00
_cell.angle_beta   90.00
_cell.angle_gamma   90.00
#
_symmetry.space_group_name_H-M   'P 1'
#
loop_
_entity.id
_entity.type
_entity.pdbx_description
1 polymer ?
#
loop_
_entity_poly.entity_id
_entity_poly.type
_entity_poly.pdbx_seq_one_letter_code
_entity_poly.pdbx_strand_id
1 'polypeptide(L)'
;MDVRQHHHPETKVTTLIAYLSGGMENAQNEGADWRTDMTVWLKENLNHDTIDPVLESEKMVIAHDAEDYRDWKTTDPEKFKEFIRLLINQDLRAVIGKVDYLIVLWDESVLYGGGTHGEVTMAYWVDRPVFLVNRLSKEKLSAWISSCSTQTFYSFDALKETLLKEYKK
;
A
#
# COMPACT_ATOMS: atom_id res chain seq x y z
N MET A 1 -42.88 11.44 34.08
CA MET A 1 -41.51 10.92 34.19
C MET A 1 -40.95 10.85 32.78
N ASP A 2 -39.86 11.54 32.58
CA ASP A 2 -39.16 11.75 31.30
C ASP A 2 -38.20 10.58 31.05
N VAL A 3 -38.19 10.04 29.83
CA VAL A 3 -37.10 9.17 29.35
C VAL A 3 -36.92 9.39 27.85
N ARG A 4 -36.68 10.62 27.40
CA ARG A 4 -36.08 10.86 26.09
C ARG A 4 -34.58 10.60 26.16
N GLN A 5 -34.18 9.33 26.12
CA GLN A 5 -32.79 8.98 25.84
C GLN A 5 -32.47 9.40 24.41
N HIS A 6 -31.80 10.55 24.28
CA HIS A 6 -31.09 10.90 23.06
C HIS A 6 -29.91 9.94 22.94
N HIS A 7 -30.12 8.81 22.27
CA HIS A 7 -29.01 8.09 21.67
C HIS A 7 -28.49 8.98 20.54
N HIS A 8 -27.51 9.84 20.85
CA HIS A 8 -26.59 10.29 19.82
C HIS A 8 -25.83 9.04 19.38
N PRO A 9 -25.96 8.57 18.14
CA PRO A 9 -25.03 7.56 17.66
C PRO A 9 -23.65 8.20 17.79
N GLU A 10 -22.77 7.61 18.60
CA GLU A 10 -21.36 7.93 18.52
C GLU A 10 -20.98 7.75 17.06
N THR A 11 -20.71 8.85 16.37
CA THR A 11 -20.10 8.80 15.05
C THR A 11 -18.77 8.09 15.25
N LYS A 12 -18.74 6.79 14.95
CA LYS A 12 -17.52 6.03 14.85
C LYS A 12 -16.63 6.83 13.91
N VAL A 13 -15.59 7.46 14.46
CA VAL A 13 -14.56 8.11 13.65
C VAL A 13 -13.87 6.97 12.92
N THR A 14 -14.32 6.68 11.71
CA THR A 14 -13.65 5.72 10.83
C THR A 14 -12.41 6.41 10.32
N THR A 15 -11.27 6.10 10.92
CA THR A 15 -9.96 6.45 10.37
C THR A 15 -9.82 5.78 9.00
N LEU A 16 -9.47 6.56 7.98
CA LEU A 16 -9.17 6.01 6.65
C LEU A 16 -7.84 5.27 6.67
N ILE A 17 -7.70 4.26 5.81
CA ILE A 17 -6.53 3.39 5.74
C ILE A 17 -5.87 3.49 4.37
N ALA A 18 -4.59 3.85 4.34
CA ALA A 18 -3.77 3.87 3.12
C ALA A 18 -2.95 2.59 2.96
N TYR A 19 -2.90 2.01 1.77
CA TYR A 19 -1.93 0.96 1.45
C TYR A 19 -0.66 1.56 0.81
N LEU A 20 0.52 1.19 1.32
CA LEU A 20 1.81 1.76 0.91
C LEU A 20 2.53 0.85 -0.09
N SER A 21 2.14 0.97 -1.36
CA SER A 21 2.67 0.14 -2.46
C SER A 21 3.97 0.72 -3.04
N GLY A 22 4.90 -0.15 -3.41
CA GLY A 22 6.18 0.22 -4.01
C GLY A 22 7.10 -1.00 -4.06
N GLY A 23 8.24 -0.87 -4.73
CA GLY A 23 9.20 -1.98 -4.80
C GLY A 23 9.70 -2.38 -3.40
N MET A 24 9.97 -3.67 -3.23
CA MET A 24 10.57 -4.25 -2.03
C MET A 24 11.85 -4.97 -2.42
N GLU A 25 11.74 -6.00 -3.25
CA GLU A 25 12.87 -6.88 -3.63
C GLU A 25 14.08 -6.14 -4.23
N ASN A 26 13.83 -5.07 -4.99
CA ASN A 26 14.88 -4.30 -5.66
C ASN A 26 15.06 -2.89 -5.08
N ALA A 27 14.43 -2.60 -3.93
CA ALA A 27 14.51 -1.30 -3.29
C ALA A 27 15.61 -1.29 -2.23
N GLN A 28 16.27 -0.15 -2.05
CA GLN A 28 17.16 0.04 -0.91
C GLN A 28 16.34 -0.06 0.38
N ASN A 29 16.80 -0.88 1.33
CA ASN A 29 16.11 -1.15 2.59
C ASN A 29 14.64 -1.58 2.39
N GLU A 30 14.34 -2.32 1.31
CA GLU A 30 12.98 -2.73 0.91
C GLU A 30 11.98 -1.57 0.73
N GLY A 31 12.49 -0.33 0.66
CA GLY A 31 11.70 0.89 0.65
C GLY A 31 11.06 1.24 1.99
N ALA A 32 11.55 0.72 3.12
CA ALA A 32 10.95 0.94 4.45
C ALA A 32 10.96 2.42 4.89
N ASP A 33 11.96 3.19 4.48
CA ASP A 33 12.17 4.57 4.95
C ASP A 33 10.99 5.48 4.58
N TRP A 34 10.60 5.52 3.30
CA TRP A 34 9.49 6.37 2.87
C TRP A 34 8.15 5.89 3.43
N ARG A 35 7.99 4.58 3.65
CA ARG A 35 6.76 4.02 4.23
C ARG A 35 6.60 4.42 5.69
N THR A 36 7.70 4.41 6.43
CA THR A 36 7.75 4.90 7.81
C THR A 36 7.39 6.38 7.86
N ASP A 37 8.06 7.19 7.03
CA ASP A 37 7.81 8.64 6.95
C ASP A 37 6.35 8.95 6.59
N MET A 38 5.79 8.25 5.59
CA MET A 38 4.41 8.43 5.18
C MET A 38 3.41 7.95 6.23
N THR A 39 3.71 6.86 6.94
CA THR A 39 2.87 6.35 8.04
C THR A 39 2.77 7.37 9.16
N VAL A 40 3.89 7.92 9.62
CA VAL A 40 3.92 8.97 10.65
C VAL A 40 3.16 10.20 10.16
N TRP A 41 3.47 10.67 8.94
CA TRP A 41 2.86 11.87 8.40
C TRP A 41 1.34 11.75 8.25
N LEU A 42 0.85 10.62 7.73
CA LEU A 42 -0.59 10.36 7.56
C LEU A 42 -1.31 10.33 8.91
N LYS A 43 -0.69 9.70 9.92
CA LYS A 43 -1.28 9.63 11.25
C LYS A 43 -1.37 11.00 11.90
N GLU A 44 -0.30 11.79 11.85
CA GLU A 44 -0.24 13.10 12.51
C GLU A 44 -1.08 14.17 11.81
N ASN A 45 -1.18 14.13 10.47
CA ASN A 45 -1.77 15.21 9.71
C ASN A 45 -3.22 14.96 9.29
N LEU A 46 -3.60 13.69 9.12
CA LEU A 46 -4.93 13.28 8.64
C LEU A 46 -5.63 12.29 9.57
N ASN A 47 -4.94 11.78 10.61
CA ASN A 47 -5.41 10.66 11.43
C ASN A 47 -5.80 9.44 10.58
N HIS A 48 -5.03 9.19 9.53
CA HIS A 48 -5.15 7.99 8.69
C HIS A 48 -4.19 6.91 9.19
N ASP A 49 -4.62 5.65 9.15
CA ASP A 49 -3.77 4.49 9.42
C ASP A 49 -3.16 3.96 8.11
N THR A 50 -2.18 3.06 8.21
CA THR A 50 -1.52 2.49 7.04
C THR A 50 -1.44 0.97 7.10
N ILE A 51 -1.42 0.36 5.92
CA ILE A 51 -0.97 -1.02 5.72
C ILE A 51 0.35 -0.95 4.94
N ASP A 52 1.41 -1.44 5.57
CA ASP A 52 2.74 -1.55 4.97
C ASP A 52 3.01 -3.02 4.59
N PRO A 53 3.13 -3.35 3.29
CA PRO A 53 3.37 -4.73 2.84
C PRO A 53 4.66 -5.35 3.39
N VAL A 54 5.66 -4.54 3.77
CA VAL A 54 6.91 -5.03 4.38
C VAL A 54 6.62 -5.62 5.76
N LEU A 55 5.95 -4.84 6.62
CA LEU A 55 5.58 -5.27 7.97
C LEU A 55 4.57 -6.42 7.96
N GLU A 56 3.65 -6.39 7.00
CA GLU A 56 2.67 -7.45 6.78
C GLU A 56 3.32 -8.76 6.32
N SER A 57 4.34 -8.69 5.46
CA SER A 57 5.13 -9.85 5.05
C SER A 57 5.96 -10.42 6.20
N GLU A 58 6.58 -9.56 7.02
CA GLU A 58 7.35 -9.99 8.20
C GLU A 58 6.48 -10.80 9.18
N LYS A 59 5.26 -10.35 9.44
CA LYS A 59 4.29 -11.09 10.28
C LYS A 59 4.00 -12.48 9.71
N MET A 60 3.89 -12.61 8.39
CA MET A 60 3.65 -13.90 7.74
C MET A 60 4.87 -14.82 7.79
N VAL A 61 6.07 -14.27 7.65
CA VAL A 61 7.31 -15.02 7.81
C VAL A 61 7.38 -15.66 9.19
N ILE A 62 7.14 -14.87 10.24
CA ILE A 62 7.15 -15.35 11.63
C ILE A 62 6.02 -16.36 11.88
N ALA A 63 4.80 -16.08 11.38
CA ALA A 63 3.65 -16.95 11.62
C ALA A 63 3.75 -18.33 10.95
N HIS A 64 4.66 -18.49 9.98
CA HIS A 64 4.83 -19.71 9.19
C HIS A 64 6.23 -20.33 9.33
N ASP A 65 7.06 -19.87 10.28
CA ASP A 65 8.45 -20.31 10.48
C ASP A 65 9.23 -20.34 9.15
N ALA A 66 9.15 -19.23 8.40
CA ALA A 66 9.57 -19.13 7.01
C ALA A 66 10.71 -18.13 6.80
N GLU A 67 11.59 -17.94 7.79
CA GLU A 67 12.67 -16.94 7.76
C GLU A 67 13.60 -17.09 6.55
N ASP A 68 13.86 -18.34 6.15
CA ASP A 68 14.74 -18.70 5.03
C ASP A 68 13.97 -18.92 3.72
N TYR A 69 12.72 -18.45 3.59
CA TYR A 69 11.88 -18.77 2.43
C TYR A 69 12.52 -18.39 1.08
N ARG A 70 13.36 -17.36 1.06
CA ARG A 70 14.05 -16.89 -0.15
C ARG A 70 14.96 -17.97 -0.74
N ASP A 71 15.56 -18.82 0.09
CA ASP A 71 16.42 -19.92 -0.36
C ASP A 71 15.61 -21.05 -1.01
N TRP A 72 14.31 -21.18 -0.68
CA TRP A 72 13.42 -22.16 -1.31
C TRP A 72 13.25 -21.90 -2.81
N LYS A 73 13.50 -20.68 -3.28
CA LYS A 73 13.46 -20.35 -4.72
C LYS A 73 14.34 -21.28 -5.56
N THR A 74 15.46 -21.75 -5.00
CA THR A 74 16.38 -22.70 -5.66
C THR A 74 16.36 -24.09 -5.03
N THR A 75 16.12 -24.19 -3.72
CA THR A 75 16.20 -25.46 -2.98
C THR A 75 14.88 -26.25 -2.96
N ASP A 76 13.74 -25.56 -2.96
CA ASP A 76 12.38 -26.16 -2.99
C ASP A 76 11.37 -25.20 -3.66
N PRO A 77 11.36 -25.13 -5.01
CA PRO A 77 10.56 -24.13 -5.72
C PRO A 77 9.05 -24.26 -5.54
N GLU A 78 8.54 -25.46 -5.25
CA GLU A 78 7.10 -25.64 -4.98
C GLU A 78 6.73 -25.07 -3.62
N LYS A 79 7.51 -25.34 -2.57
CA LYS A 79 7.33 -24.71 -1.26
C LYS A 79 7.46 -23.19 -1.33
N PHE A 80 8.42 -22.68 -2.09
CA PHE A 80 8.56 -21.25 -2.35
C PHE A 80 7.27 -20.66 -2.94
N LYS A 81 6.75 -21.30 -3.98
CA LYS A 81 5.53 -20.86 -4.66
C LYS A 81 4.31 -20.90 -3.75
N GLU A 82 4.17 -21.92 -2.90
CA GLU A 82 3.11 -22.01 -1.90
C GLU A 82 3.18 -20.85 -0.92
N PHE A 83 4.36 -20.55 -0.37
CA PHE A 83 4.54 -19.45 0.57
C PHE A 83 4.32 -18.07 -0.09
N ILE A 84 4.91 -17.82 -1.26
CA ILE A 84 4.71 -16.56 -2.00
C ILE A 84 3.22 -16.32 -2.33
N ARG A 85 2.44 -17.37 -2.60
CA ARG A 85 0.99 -17.23 -2.80
C ARG A 85 0.26 -16.77 -1.55
N LEU A 86 0.74 -17.09 -0.35
CA LEU A 86 0.18 -16.55 0.90
C LEU A 86 0.37 -15.03 0.96
N LEU A 87 1.56 -14.55 0.64
CA LEU A 87 1.89 -13.12 0.60
C LEU A 87 1.04 -12.40 -0.47
N ILE A 88 1.00 -12.90 -1.70
CA ILE A 88 0.16 -12.36 -2.77
C ILE A 88 -1.31 -12.26 -2.33
N ASN A 89 -1.84 -13.32 -1.74
CA ASN A 89 -3.24 -13.33 -1.31
C ASN A 89 -3.50 -12.33 -0.17
N GLN A 90 -2.54 -12.10 0.71
CA GLN A 90 -2.64 -11.12 1.77
C GLN A 90 -2.68 -9.69 1.22
N ASP A 91 -1.73 -9.35 0.36
CA ASP A 91 -1.61 -8.03 -0.26
C ASP A 91 -2.86 -7.70 -1.08
N LEU A 92 -3.29 -8.62 -1.95
CA LEU A 92 -4.48 -8.42 -2.77
C LEU A 92 -5.75 -8.28 -1.93
N ARG A 93 -5.91 -9.06 -0.85
CA ARG A 93 -7.06 -8.89 0.07
C ARG A 93 -7.03 -7.55 0.78
N ALA A 94 -5.86 -7.06 1.16
CA ALA A 94 -5.72 -5.74 1.77
C ALA A 94 -6.14 -4.65 0.78
N VAL A 95 -5.57 -4.67 -0.42
CA VAL A 95 -5.82 -3.70 -1.50
C VAL A 95 -7.30 -3.63 -1.87
N ILE A 96 -7.97 -4.77 -2.09
CA ILE A 96 -9.35 -4.76 -2.60
C ILE A 96 -10.39 -4.49 -1.50
N GLY A 97 -10.11 -4.90 -0.26
CA GLY A 97 -11.14 -5.06 0.76
C GLY A 97 -10.90 -4.34 2.09
N LYS A 98 -9.68 -3.86 2.36
CA LYS A 98 -9.34 -3.30 3.68
C LYS A 98 -8.92 -1.83 3.65
N VAL A 99 -8.45 -1.34 2.51
CA VAL A 99 -7.93 0.03 2.39
C VAL A 99 -8.89 0.94 1.65
N ASP A 100 -8.79 2.22 1.96
CA ASP A 100 -9.60 3.27 1.34
C ASP A 100 -8.92 3.85 0.11
N TYR A 101 -7.59 3.84 0.07
CA TYR A 101 -6.78 4.30 -1.07
C TYR A 101 -5.35 3.74 -1.04
N LEU A 102 -4.65 3.88 -2.17
CA LEU A 102 -3.24 3.49 -2.31
C LEU A 102 -2.36 4.73 -2.45
N ILE A 103 -1.20 4.69 -1.81
CA ILE A 103 -0.05 5.54 -2.14
C ILE A 103 1.01 4.65 -2.76
N VAL A 104 1.44 4.98 -3.97
CA VAL A 104 2.30 4.12 -4.77
C VAL A 104 3.60 4.87 -5.09
N LEU A 105 4.74 4.38 -4.60
CA LEU A 105 6.04 4.85 -5.09
C LEU A 105 6.42 4.08 -6.36
N TRP A 106 6.60 4.81 -7.45
CA TRP A 106 6.97 4.26 -8.75
C TRP A 106 8.36 4.73 -9.17
N ASP A 107 9.37 3.93 -8.83
CA ASP A 107 10.79 4.16 -9.16
C ASP A 107 11.40 2.93 -9.85
N GLU A 108 12.73 2.90 -10.02
CA GLU A 108 13.40 1.78 -10.73
C GLU A 108 13.22 0.43 -10.04
N SER A 109 12.95 0.40 -8.73
CA SER A 109 12.81 -0.84 -7.95
C SER A 109 11.58 -1.66 -8.34
N VAL A 110 10.56 -1.03 -8.95
CA VAL A 110 9.34 -1.71 -9.38
C VAL A 110 9.52 -2.49 -10.68
N LEU A 111 10.52 -2.14 -11.50
CA LEU A 111 10.62 -2.59 -12.90
C LEU A 111 10.74 -4.11 -13.07
N TYR A 112 11.37 -4.79 -12.11
CA TYR A 112 11.56 -6.24 -12.13
C TYR A 112 10.63 -6.98 -11.16
N GLY A 113 9.75 -6.27 -10.45
CA GLY A 113 8.81 -6.82 -9.47
C GLY A 113 7.38 -6.91 -10.00
N GLY A 114 6.68 -8.00 -9.69
CA GLY A 114 5.27 -8.18 -10.07
C GLY A 114 4.25 -7.58 -9.09
N GLY A 115 4.64 -7.35 -7.83
CA GLY A 115 3.73 -6.97 -6.74
C GLY A 115 3.01 -5.65 -7.00
N THR A 116 3.77 -4.53 -7.04
CA THR A 116 3.23 -3.17 -7.25
C THR A 116 2.37 -3.07 -8.51
N HIS A 117 2.77 -3.75 -9.59
CA HIS A 117 2.00 -3.80 -10.84
C HIS A 117 0.60 -4.42 -10.63
N GLY A 118 0.54 -5.54 -9.93
CA GLY A 118 -0.70 -6.23 -9.59
C GLY A 118 -1.58 -5.41 -8.64
N GLU A 119 -0.99 -4.85 -7.59
CA GLU A 119 -1.69 -4.04 -6.58
C GLU A 119 -2.37 -2.81 -7.22
N VAL A 120 -1.64 -2.05 -8.04
CA VAL A 120 -2.17 -0.87 -8.75
C VAL A 120 -3.33 -1.25 -9.66
N THR A 121 -3.17 -2.34 -10.43
CA THR A 121 -4.21 -2.79 -11.37
C THR A 121 -5.46 -3.27 -10.63
N MET A 122 -5.29 -4.00 -9.53
CA MET A 122 -6.40 -4.50 -8.71
C MET A 122 -7.13 -3.37 -7.98
N ALA A 123 -6.40 -2.37 -7.49
CA ALA A 123 -6.99 -1.16 -6.90
C ALA A 123 -7.86 -0.42 -7.92
N TYR A 124 -7.35 -0.19 -9.13
CA TYR A 124 -8.13 0.39 -10.22
C TYR A 124 -9.38 -0.43 -10.53
N TRP A 125 -9.24 -1.75 -10.61
CA TRP A 125 -10.35 -2.66 -10.93
C TRP A 125 -11.52 -2.60 -9.93
N VAL A 126 -11.25 -2.24 -8.67
CA VAL A 126 -12.26 -2.13 -7.61
C VAL A 126 -12.54 -0.67 -7.21
N ASP A 127 -12.29 0.28 -8.12
CA ASP A 127 -12.54 1.72 -7.95
C ASP A 127 -11.86 2.34 -6.71
N ARG A 128 -10.68 1.82 -6.34
CA ARG A 128 -9.88 2.38 -5.23
C ARG A 128 -9.00 3.52 -5.74
N PRO A 129 -9.02 4.70 -5.09
CA PRO A 129 -8.13 5.79 -5.44
C PRO A 129 -6.66 5.37 -5.36
N VAL A 130 -5.90 5.69 -6.41
CA VAL A 130 -4.47 5.41 -6.51
C VAL A 130 -3.72 6.73 -6.69
N PHE A 131 -2.93 7.09 -5.68
CA PHE A 131 -2.04 8.26 -5.74
C PHE A 131 -0.61 7.81 -6.03
N LEU A 132 -0.18 8.04 -7.28
CA LEU A 132 1.10 7.57 -7.79
C LEU A 132 2.17 8.64 -7.63
N VAL A 133 3.28 8.34 -6.94
CA VAL A 133 4.48 9.18 -6.89
C VAL A 133 5.52 8.60 -7.85
N ASN A 134 5.62 9.17 -9.04
CA ASN A 134 6.53 8.72 -10.07
C ASN A 134 7.92 9.38 -9.95
N ARG A 135 8.96 8.55 -9.91
CA ARG A 135 10.38 8.94 -9.94
C ARG A 135 11.08 8.59 -11.25
N LEU A 136 10.42 7.86 -12.15
CA LEU A 136 10.93 7.59 -13.49
C LEU A 136 10.74 8.81 -14.41
N SER A 137 11.48 8.84 -15.52
CA SER A 137 11.20 9.80 -16.59
C SER A 137 9.80 9.54 -17.16
N LYS A 138 9.14 10.59 -17.69
CA LYS A 138 7.76 10.46 -18.18
C LYS A 138 7.61 9.41 -19.28
N GLU A 139 8.65 9.23 -20.10
CA GLU A 139 8.65 8.24 -21.19
C GLU A 139 8.74 6.80 -20.68
N LYS A 140 9.27 6.60 -19.47
CA LYS A 140 9.43 5.29 -18.83
C LYS A 140 8.23 4.90 -17.96
N LEU A 141 7.32 5.83 -17.67
CA LEU A 141 6.11 5.50 -16.94
C LEU A 141 5.16 4.72 -17.85
N SER A 142 4.87 3.48 -17.47
CA SER A 142 3.94 2.62 -18.21
C SER A 142 2.58 3.28 -18.38
N ALA A 143 2.08 3.33 -19.62
CA ALA A 143 0.75 3.85 -19.93
C ALA A 143 -0.36 3.08 -19.19
N TRP A 144 -0.16 1.77 -18.96
CA TRP A 144 -1.09 0.96 -18.17
C TRP A 144 -1.16 1.47 -16.72
N ILE A 145 0.00 1.67 -16.11
CA ILE A 145 0.12 2.07 -14.70
C ILE A 145 -0.34 3.52 -14.49
N SER A 146 0.05 4.44 -15.38
CA SER A 146 -0.42 5.82 -15.30
C SER A 146 -1.94 5.91 -15.43
N SER A 147 -2.55 5.09 -16.30
CA SER A 147 -4.01 5.06 -16.49
C SER A 147 -4.77 4.43 -15.33
N CYS A 148 -4.11 3.60 -14.51
CA CYS A 148 -4.69 3.09 -13.26
C CYS A 148 -4.65 4.12 -12.13
N SER A 149 -3.85 5.19 -12.26
CA SER A 149 -3.72 6.21 -11.21
C SER A 149 -4.87 7.21 -11.24
N THR A 150 -5.38 7.59 -10.07
CA THR A 150 -6.31 8.72 -9.91
C THR A 150 -5.59 10.03 -10.14
N GLN A 151 -4.39 10.17 -9.55
CA GLN A 151 -3.50 11.30 -9.77
C GLN A 151 -2.04 10.84 -9.73
N THR A 152 -1.20 11.49 -10.54
CA THR A 152 0.25 11.26 -10.58
C THR A 152 1.01 12.49 -10.10
N PHE A 153 1.95 12.28 -9.19
CA PHE A 153 2.85 13.26 -8.59
C PHE A 153 4.29 12.90 -8.92
N TYR A 154 5.20 13.86 -8.73
CA TYR A 154 6.64 13.68 -8.92
C TYR A 154 7.45 13.87 -7.62
N SER A 155 6.74 14.10 -6.51
CA SER A 155 7.31 14.18 -5.16
C SER A 155 6.25 13.82 -4.11
N PHE A 156 6.72 13.36 -2.95
CA PHE A 156 5.84 13.14 -1.79
C PHE A 156 5.26 14.45 -1.25
N ASP A 157 5.96 15.58 -1.38
CA ASP A 157 5.44 16.86 -0.93
C ASP A 157 4.21 17.30 -1.72
N ALA A 158 4.23 17.16 -3.05
CA ALA A 158 3.08 17.45 -3.90
C ALA A 158 1.88 16.54 -3.60
N LEU A 159 2.16 15.26 -3.30
CA LEU A 159 1.15 14.33 -2.81
C LEU A 159 0.56 14.81 -1.48
N LYS A 160 1.40 15.10 -0.49
CA LYS A 160 1.00 15.55 0.85
C LYS A 160 0.11 16.80 0.79
N GLU A 161 0.48 17.79 -0.02
CA GLU A 161 -0.34 18.98 -0.26
C GLU A 161 -1.73 18.65 -0.80
N THR A 162 -1.82 17.66 -1.69
CA THR A 162 -3.09 17.25 -2.29
C THR A 162 -3.95 16.48 -1.29
N LEU A 163 -3.36 15.54 -0.55
CA LEU A 163 -4.07 14.80 0.51
C LEU A 163 -4.58 15.72 1.62
N LEU A 164 -3.83 16.77 1.98
CA LEU A 164 -4.32 17.79 2.90
C LEU A 164 -5.56 18.50 2.35
N LYS A 165 -5.58 18.87 1.07
CA LYS A 165 -6.76 19.52 0.46
C LYS A 165 -7.97 18.59 0.37
N GLU A 166 -7.74 17.30 0.13
CA GLU A 166 -8.81 16.32 -0.05
C GLU A 166 -9.40 15.82 1.29
N TYR A 167 -8.57 15.61 2.30
CA TYR A 167 -8.97 14.90 3.52
C TYR A 167 -8.93 15.75 4.79
N LYS A 168 -8.20 16.87 4.81
CA LYS A 168 -8.19 17.75 5.98
C LYS A 168 -9.47 18.58 6.01
N LYS A 169 -10.32 18.27 6.97
CA LYS A 169 -11.55 19.04 7.26
C LYS A 169 -11.23 20.30 8.03
#